data_AF-A0A432J9A3-F1
#
_entry.id   AF-A0A432J9A3-F1
#
_cell.length_a   1.000
_cell.length_b   1.000
_cell.length_c   1.000
_cell.angle_alpha   90.00
_cell.angle_beta   90.00
_cell.angle_gamma   90.00
#
_symmetry.space_group_name_H-M   'P 1'
#
loop_
_entity.id
_entity.type
_entity.pdbx_description
1 polymer ?
#
loop_
_entity_poly.entity_id
_entity_poly.type
_entity_poly.pdbx_seq_one_letter_code
_entity_poly.pdbx_strand_id
1 'polypeptide(L)'
;MATLSASNDDTLYEILTDQRNNGAGQWLFAGKTRNGEVRRGLIAFDVASGIPAGSTIVGVSLTMTVSRTIAQATEIGLHRVESEWREGSVNAFGNEGSGAGADAQPGDPSWTHRSFDTAEWDTSGGDFAPSASATTNINGRTAHTWASTSRLVDDVQSWLTNPDGNYGWLVLGDESRNQTTNRFNTKENEDSESGPVLVVEYRPG
;
A
#
# COMPACT_ATOMS: atom_id res chain seq x y z
N MET A 1 -0.24 -8.99 -21.67
CA MET A 1 -0.64 -8.27 -20.44
C MET A 1 -0.93 -9.30 -19.36
N ALA A 2 -0.66 -8.97 -18.11
CA ALA A 2 -1.04 -9.74 -16.92
C ALA A 2 -1.87 -8.85 -15.99
N THR A 3 -2.76 -9.48 -15.24
CA THR A 3 -3.57 -8.82 -14.21
C THR A 3 -3.29 -9.53 -12.90
N LEU A 4 -2.81 -8.80 -11.90
CA LEU A 4 -2.38 -9.33 -10.62
C LEU A 4 -3.23 -8.70 -9.51
N SER A 5 -3.70 -9.54 -8.59
CA SER A 5 -4.27 -9.08 -7.31
C SER A 5 -3.13 -8.81 -6.32
N ALA A 6 -3.41 -7.99 -5.30
CA ALA A 6 -2.46 -7.76 -4.22
C ALA A 6 -2.08 -9.09 -3.54
N SER A 7 -0.78 -9.31 -3.33
CA SER A 7 -0.28 -10.46 -2.57
C SER A 7 -0.27 -10.17 -1.07
N ASN A 8 -0.05 -8.91 -0.70
CA ASN A 8 0.05 -8.41 0.66
C ASN A 8 -0.46 -6.97 0.70
N ASP A 9 -1.19 -6.60 1.75
CA ASP A 9 -1.49 -5.21 2.07
C ASP A 9 -1.60 -4.98 3.58
N ASP A 10 -1.28 -3.77 4.04
CA ASP A 10 -1.32 -3.45 5.48
C ASP A 10 -1.40 -1.94 5.75
N THR A 11 -1.93 -1.53 6.89
CA THR A 11 -1.93 -0.12 7.29
C THR A 11 -0.97 0.13 8.45
N LEU A 12 -0.04 1.07 8.25
CA LEU A 12 0.77 1.64 9.32
C LEU A 12 -0.02 2.75 10.04
N TYR A 13 -0.29 2.55 11.32
CA TYR A 13 -1.00 3.51 12.17
C TYR A 13 -0.02 4.32 13.00
N GLU A 14 0.09 5.63 12.80
CA GLU A 14 0.90 6.51 13.66
C GLU A 14 0.34 6.55 15.08
N ILE A 15 0.82 5.65 15.91
CA ILE A 15 0.52 5.53 17.33
C ILE A 15 1.86 5.20 17.98
N LEU A 16 2.46 6.18 18.66
CA LEU A 16 3.81 6.04 19.20
C LEU A 16 3.85 5.24 20.51
N THR A 17 2.72 5.12 21.20
CA THR A 17 2.63 4.45 22.51
C THR A 17 2.34 2.96 22.39
N ASP A 18 1.67 2.54 21.31
CA ASP A 18 1.25 1.16 21.07
C ASP A 18 1.52 0.78 19.61
N GLN A 19 1.98 -0.45 19.38
CA GLN A 19 2.20 -0.95 18.02
C GLN A 19 0.90 -1.54 17.48
N ARG A 20 0.38 -0.95 16.40
CA ARG A 20 -0.90 -1.34 15.80
C ARG A 20 -0.74 -1.73 14.34
N ASN A 21 -1.57 -2.66 13.91
CA ASN A 21 -1.54 -3.27 12.58
C ASN A 21 -2.98 -3.45 12.01
N ASN A 22 -3.11 -3.62 10.69
CA ASN A 22 -4.35 -4.04 10.03
C ASN A 22 -4.10 -4.80 8.72
N GLY A 23 -3.33 -5.89 8.75
CA GLY A 23 -3.03 -6.70 7.57
C GLY A 23 -4.10 -7.73 7.18
N ALA A 24 -5.02 -8.07 8.10
CA ALA A 24 -6.16 -8.95 7.82
C ALA A 24 -7.50 -8.19 7.75
N GLY A 25 -7.44 -6.87 7.58
CA GLY A 25 -8.59 -5.97 7.53
C GLY A 25 -9.14 -5.81 6.11
N GLN A 26 -10.40 -5.40 6.00
CA GLN A 26 -11.07 -5.15 4.72
C GLN A 26 -10.61 -3.85 4.03
N TRP A 27 -9.86 -3.01 4.74
CA TRP A 27 -9.51 -1.67 4.30
C TRP A 27 -8.07 -1.25 4.59
N LEU A 28 -7.52 -0.50 3.62
CA LEU A 28 -6.21 0.13 3.66
C LEU A 28 -6.38 1.65 3.80
N PHE A 29 -5.54 2.33 4.59
CA PHE A 29 -5.67 3.77 4.83
C PHE A 29 -4.43 4.57 4.44
N ALA A 30 -4.64 5.74 3.83
CA ALA A 30 -3.57 6.69 3.52
C ALA A 30 -4.00 8.13 3.82
N GLY A 31 -3.13 8.91 4.45
CA GLY A 31 -3.34 10.32 4.82
C GLY A 31 -3.55 10.51 6.32
N LYS A 32 -4.01 11.69 6.73
CA LYS A 32 -4.07 12.11 8.15
C LYS A 32 -5.49 12.24 8.66
N THR A 33 -5.76 11.65 9.82
CA THR A 33 -7.08 11.59 10.42
C THR A 33 -7.57 12.99 10.81
N ARG A 34 -8.80 13.08 11.31
CA ARG A 34 -9.32 14.31 11.92
C ARG A 34 -8.54 14.74 13.17
N ASN A 35 -8.05 13.77 13.94
CA ASN A 35 -7.37 14.00 15.20
C ASN A 35 -5.86 14.24 15.02
N GLY A 36 -5.34 14.03 13.81
CA GLY A 36 -3.98 14.35 13.44
C GLY A 36 -3.02 13.16 13.45
N GLU A 37 -3.51 11.93 13.58
CA GLU A 37 -2.67 10.75 13.41
C GLU A 37 -2.53 10.40 11.92
N VAL A 38 -1.34 9.99 11.49
CA VAL A 38 -1.03 9.56 10.13
C VAL A 38 -1.38 8.09 9.89
N ARG A 39 -1.82 7.79 8.66
CA ARG A 39 -2.00 6.44 8.12
C ARG A 39 -1.23 6.32 6.82
N ARG A 40 -0.50 5.22 6.65
CA ARG A 40 0.19 4.87 5.41
C ARG A 40 -0.18 3.44 5.04
N GLY A 41 -0.54 3.23 3.78
CA GLY A 41 -0.81 1.89 3.28
C GLY A 41 0.48 1.25 2.79
N LEU A 42 0.63 -0.05 2.97
CA LEU A 42 1.61 -0.91 2.31
C LEU A 42 0.86 -1.83 1.37
N ILE A 43 1.40 -2.06 0.17
CA ILE A 43 0.79 -2.96 -0.80
C ILE A 43 1.87 -3.61 -1.68
N ALA A 44 1.79 -4.92 -1.87
CA ALA A 44 2.70 -5.67 -2.74
C ALA A 44 1.94 -6.59 -3.69
N PHE A 45 2.60 -6.96 -4.78
CA PHE A 45 2.09 -7.85 -5.82
C PHE A 45 3.18 -8.86 -6.18
N ASP A 46 2.83 -10.14 -6.32
CA ASP A 46 3.77 -11.15 -6.78
C ASP A 46 3.90 -11.09 -8.32
N VAL A 47 4.82 -10.25 -8.78
CA VAL A 47 5.07 -10.01 -10.21
C VAL A 47 5.63 -11.25 -10.91
N ALA A 48 6.52 -11.99 -10.23
CA ALA A 48 7.27 -13.08 -10.82
C ALA A 48 6.43 -14.34 -11.05
N SER A 49 5.36 -14.55 -10.26
CA SER A 49 4.41 -15.65 -10.53
C SER A 49 3.45 -15.36 -11.68
N GLY A 50 3.20 -14.08 -11.99
CA GLY A 50 2.23 -13.68 -13.01
C GLY A 50 2.82 -13.33 -14.38
N ILE A 51 4.13 -13.14 -14.49
CA ILE A 51 4.80 -12.68 -15.71
C ILE A 51 5.99 -13.60 -16.04
N PRO A 52 6.15 -14.06 -17.30
CA PRO A 52 7.29 -14.89 -17.69
C PRO A 52 8.62 -14.19 -17.44
N ALA A 53 9.56 -14.91 -16.80
CA ALA A 53 10.93 -14.44 -16.61
C ALA A 53 11.58 -14.03 -17.94
N GLY A 54 12.36 -12.94 -17.93
CA GLY A 54 12.97 -12.37 -19.13
C GLY A 54 12.07 -11.44 -19.94
N SER A 55 10.79 -11.28 -19.57
CA SER A 55 9.92 -10.29 -20.21
C SER A 55 10.39 -8.86 -19.95
N THR A 56 10.17 -7.98 -20.93
CA THR A 56 10.35 -6.54 -20.78
C THR A 56 9.03 -5.89 -20.43
N ILE A 57 8.95 -5.21 -19.28
CA ILE A 57 7.80 -4.41 -18.86
C ILE A 57 7.75 -3.13 -19.71
N VAL A 58 6.56 -2.83 -20.24
CA VAL A 58 6.34 -1.65 -21.10
C VAL A 58 5.22 -0.74 -20.59
N GLY A 59 4.42 -1.21 -19.64
CA GLY A 59 3.37 -0.41 -19.01
C GLY A 59 2.91 -1.05 -17.71
N VAL A 60 2.58 -0.21 -16.73
CA VAL A 60 2.05 -0.64 -15.43
C VAL A 60 0.92 0.31 -15.04
N SER A 61 -0.20 -0.21 -14.55
CA SER A 61 -1.21 0.61 -13.88
C SER A 61 -1.76 -0.09 -12.66
N LEU A 62 -1.92 0.65 -11.57
CA LEU A 62 -2.55 0.16 -10.35
C LEU A 62 -3.91 0.84 -10.21
N THR A 63 -4.96 0.06 -10.00
CA THR A 63 -6.30 0.58 -9.66
C THR A 63 -6.67 0.16 -8.25
N MET A 64 -7.16 1.10 -7.45
CA MET A 64 -7.66 0.85 -6.09
C MET A 64 -9.00 1.58 -5.89
N THR A 65 -9.90 0.96 -5.14
CA THR A 65 -11.24 1.51 -4.88
C THR A 65 -11.29 2.26 -3.56
N VAL A 66 -11.63 3.55 -3.60
CA VAL A 66 -11.88 4.34 -2.38
C VAL A 66 -13.32 4.12 -1.93
N SER A 67 -13.52 3.37 -0.85
CA SER A 67 -14.87 3.14 -0.29
C SER A 67 -15.30 4.24 0.68
N ARG A 68 -14.36 5.00 1.26
CA ARG A 68 -14.69 6.09 2.18
C ARG A 68 -13.64 7.18 2.16
N THR A 69 -14.13 8.42 2.08
CA THR A 69 -13.32 9.62 2.27
C THR A 69 -14.21 10.80 2.67
N ILE A 70 -13.60 11.73 3.40
CA ILE A 70 -14.11 13.09 3.63
C ILE A 70 -13.10 14.15 3.16
N ALA A 71 -11.96 13.71 2.61
CA ALA A 71 -10.93 14.57 2.08
C ALA A 71 -11.46 15.32 0.85
N GLN A 72 -11.00 16.55 0.67
CA GLN A 72 -11.07 17.18 -0.64
C GLN A 72 -10.18 16.44 -1.62
N ALA A 73 -10.34 16.72 -2.93
CA ALA A 73 -9.47 16.15 -3.94
C ALA A 73 -8.00 16.37 -3.56
N THR A 74 -7.24 15.28 -3.49
CA THR A 74 -5.85 15.30 -3.04
C THR A 74 -5.04 14.30 -3.85
N GLU A 75 -3.77 14.63 -4.06
CA GLU A 75 -2.82 13.71 -4.65
C GLU A 75 -2.45 12.61 -3.64
N ILE A 76 -2.36 11.37 -4.11
CA ILE A 76 -1.81 10.23 -3.38
C ILE A 76 -0.73 9.59 -4.23
N GLY A 77 0.42 9.34 -3.63
CA GLY A 77 1.60 8.77 -4.27
C GLY A 77 1.81 7.29 -3.94
N LEU A 78 2.37 6.55 -4.89
CA LEU A 78 3.00 5.25 -4.66
C LEU A 78 4.50 5.47 -4.52
N HIS A 79 5.08 5.01 -3.42
CA HIS A 79 6.49 5.13 -3.13
C HIS A 79 7.09 3.75 -2.92
N ARG A 80 8.16 3.40 -3.64
CA ARG A 80 8.79 2.07 -3.51
C ARG A 80 9.26 1.85 -2.06
N VAL A 81 8.87 0.74 -1.45
CA VAL A 81 9.32 0.35 -0.12
C VAL A 81 10.73 -0.21 -0.21
N GLU A 82 11.60 0.15 0.73
CA GLU A 82 13.03 -0.17 0.69
C GLU A 82 13.46 -1.24 1.71
N SER A 83 12.57 -1.59 2.64
CA SER A 83 12.79 -2.60 3.68
C SER A 83 11.72 -3.70 3.63
N GLU A 84 12.12 -4.96 3.83
CA GLU A 84 11.20 -6.10 3.86
C GLU A 84 10.18 -5.95 4.99
N TRP A 85 8.92 -6.20 4.64
CA TRP A 85 7.78 -6.37 5.55
C TRP A 85 6.93 -7.55 5.09
N ARG A 86 6.03 -8.00 5.96
CA ARG A 86 5.03 -9.02 5.65
C ARG A 86 3.67 -8.50 6.06
N GLU A 87 2.62 -8.93 5.37
CA GLU A 87 1.25 -8.64 5.79
C GLU A 87 1.02 -9.15 7.21
N GLY A 88 0.46 -8.30 8.05
CA GLY A 88 0.12 -8.61 9.42
C GLY A 88 -1.12 -9.50 9.51
N SER A 89 -1.25 -10.16 10.65
CA SER A 89 -2.28 -11.19 10.88
C SER A 89 -3.59 -10.67 11.47
N VAL A 90 -3.64 -9.38 11.83
CA VAL A 90 -4.74 -8.84 12.64
C VAL A 90 -5.72 -8.00 11.82
N ASN A 91 -7.00 -8.13 12.19
CA ASN A 91 -8.10 -7.34 11.64
C ASN A 91 -8.51 -6.30 12.68
N ALA A 92 -8.40 -5.02 12.32
CA ALA A 92 -8.72 -3.91 13.19
C ALA A 92 -10.23 -3.75 13.42
N PHE A 93 -10.61 -3.35 14.63
CA PHE A 93 -12.01 -3.10 14.96
C PHE A 93 -12.49 -1.73 14.44
N GLY A 94 -13.80 -1.45 14.54
CA GLY A 94 -14.32 -0.08 14.44
C GLY A 94 -14.34 0.53 13.03
N ASN A 95 -14.54 -0.28 11.99
CA ASN A 95 -14.32 0.06 10.58
C ASN A 95 -12.86 0.33 10.22
N GLU A 96 -11.94 -0.15 11.05
CA GLU A 96 -10.47 -0.18 10.89
C GLU A 96 -9.80 1.21 10.88
N GLY A 97 -10.52 2.28 10.52
CA GLY A 97 -9.97 3.65 10.46
C GLY A 97 -9.97 4.40 11.79
N SER A 98 -10.68 3.91 12.81
CA SER A 98 -10.85 4.61 14.10
C SER A 98 -9.64 4.38 15.01
N GLY A 99 -8.54 5.11 14.78
CA GLY A 99 -7.55 5.43 15.81
C GLY A 99 -6.77 4.29 16.49
N ALA A 100 -7.12 3.02 16.28
CA ALA A 100 -6.68 1.95 17.17
C ALA A 100 -6.00 0.77 16.46
N GLY A 101 -6.19 0.58 15.15
CA GLY A 101 -5.82 -0.69 14.51
C GLY A 101 -6.30 -1.90 15.35
N ALA A 102 -5.60 -3.01 15.24
CA ALA A 102 -5.53 -4.03 16.29
C ALA A 102 -4.10 -4.10 16.85
N ASP A 103 -3.91 -4.67 18.05
CA ASP A 103 -2.56 -4.87 18.61
C ASP A 103 -1.72 -5.73 17.65
N ALA A 104 -0.58 -5.19 17.22
CA ALA A 104 0.35 -5.92 16.37
C ALA A 104 0.83 -7.19 17.08
N GLN A 105 0.83 -8.32 16.36
CA GLN A 105 1.42 -9.57 16.81
C GLN A 105 2.90 -9.65 16.39
N PRO A 106 3.73 -10.47 17.06
CA PRO A 106 5.12 -10.66 16.65
C PRO A 106 5.21 -11.01 15.16
N GLY A 107 6.00 -10.25 14.41
CA GLY A 107 6.07 -10.38 12.95
C GLY A 107 5.34 -9.29 12.16
N ASP A 108 4.25 -8.73 12.71
CA ASP A 108 3.39 -7.76 12.03
C ASP A 108 4.11 -6.39 11.84
N PRO A 109 3.88 -5.68 10.74
CA PRO A 109 4.36 -4.32 10.56
C PRO A 109 3.51 -3.34 11.39
N SER A 110 4.13 -2.27 11.83
CA SER A 110 3.55 -1.20 12.65
C SER A 110 4.29 0.11 12.38
N TRP A 111 3.93 1.19 13.07
CA TRP A 111 4.56 2.49 12.81
C TRP A 111 6.07 2.49 13.01
N THR A 112 6.59 1.85 14.06
CA THR A 112 8.03 1.85 14.33
C THR A 112 8.71 0.54 13.91
N HIS A 113 7.95 -0.54 13.67
CA HIS A 113 8.50 -1.84 13.30
C HIS A 113 8.07 -2.30 11.92
N ARG A 114 9.02 -2.73 11.09
CA ARG A 114 8.72 -3.52 9.89
C ARG A 114 8.38 -4.97 10.20
N SER A 115 8.79 -5.42 11.37
CA SER A 115 8.41 -6.70 11.96
C SER A 115 8.42 -6.58 13.47
N PHE A 116 7.25 -6.49 14.08
CA PHE A 116 7.10 -6.24 15.52
C PHE A 116 7.86 -7.29 16.35
N ASP A 117 8.49 -6.82 17.44
CA ASP A 117 9.35 -7.59 18.37
C ASP A 117 10.73 -8.00 17.82
N THR A 118 11.03 -7.75 16.53
CA THR A 118 12.28 -8.25 15.92
C THR A 118 13.03 -7.25 15.03
N ALA A 119 12.36 -6.32 14.36
CA ALA A 119 12.99 -5.37 13.46
C ALA A 119 12.24 -4.03 13.34
N GLU A 120 12.99 -2.94 13.49
CA GLU A 120 12.52 -1.57 13.30
C GLU A 120 12.66 -1.11 11.84
N TRP A 121 11.88 -0.09 11.46
CA TRP A 121 12.16 0.73 10.27
C TRP A 121 13.36 1.65 10.58
N ASP A 122 14.14 2.02 9.57
CA ASP A 122 15.16 3.06 9.73
C ASP A 122 14.50 4.42 10.01
N THR A 123 13.34 4.68 9.40
CA THR A 123 12.47 5.83 9.69
C THR A 123 11.06 5.39 10.05
N SER A 124 10.55 5.87 11.20
CA SER A 124 9.18 5.54 11.61
C SER A 124 8.15 5.93 10.54
N GLY A 125 7.17 5.05 10.34
CA GLY A 125 6.16 5.13 9.30
C GLY A 125 6.59 4.51 7.96
N GLY A 126 7.66 3.70 7.95
CA GLY A 126 8.10 2.95 6.78
C GLY A 126 9.36 3.52 6.13
N ASP A 127 10.20 2.62 5.59
CA ASP A 127 11.34 2.96 4.74
C ASP A 127 10.89 2.96 3.27
N PHE A 128 10.87 4.13 2.63
CA PHE A 128 10.40 4.28 1.26
C PHE A 128 11.18 5.35 0.49
N ALA A 129 11.24 5.16 -0.83
CA ALA A 129 11.88 6.12 -1.72
C ALA A 129 11.14 7.47 -1.69
N PRO A 130 11.83 8.62 -1.50
CA PRO A 130 11.19 9.92 -1.38
C PRO A 130 10.52 10.38 -2.68
N SER A 131 10.99 9.87 -3.82
CA SER A 131 10.35 10.11 -5.12
C SER A 131 9.22 9.10 -5.34
N ALA A 132 8.01 9.61 -5.62
CA ALA A 132 6.90 8.75 -6.01
C ALA A 132 7.21 8.05 -7.35
N SER A 133 6.83 6.78 -7.42
CA SER A 133 6.78 5.97 -8.64
C SER A 133 5.64 6.43 -9.53
N ALA A 134 4.47 6.69 -8.94
CA ALA A 134 3.33 7.31 -9.63
C ALA A 134 2.48 8.11 -8.64
N THR A 135 1.72 9.08 -9.12
CA THR A 135 0.70 9.78 -8.33
C THR A 135 -0.65 9.73 -9.06
N THR A 136 -1.73 9.87 -8.28
CA THR A 136 -3.07 10.07 -8.82
C THR A 136 -3.85 11.04 -7.93
N ASN A 137 -4.78 11.78 -8.52
CA ASN A 137 -5.69 12.65 -7.77
C ASN A 137 -6.91 11.84 -7.34
N ILE A 138 -7.04 11.61 -6.03
CA ILE A 138 -8.20 10.94 -5.46
C ILE A 138 -9.32 11.96 -5.28
N ASN A 139 -10.43 11.76 -6.00
CA ASN A 139 -11.61 12.59 -5.93
C ASN A 139 -12.90 11.75 -5.78
N GLY A 140 -13.35 11.59 -4.54
CA GLY A 140 -14.60 10.88 -4.24
C GLY A 140 -14.43 9.37 -4.09
N ARG A 141 -15.57 8.70 -3.87
CA ARG A 141 -15.65 7.29 -3.47
C ARG A 141 -15.86 6.42 -4.71
N THR A 142 -14.79 6.12 -5.41
CA THR A 142 -14.79 5.35 -6.65
C THR A 142 -13.42 4.71 -6.87
N ALA A 143 -13.26 3.97 -7.96
CA ALA A 143 -11.97 3.45 -8.40
C ALA A 143 -11.10 4.57 -8.95
N HIS A 144 -9.82 4.57 -8.55
CA HIS A 144 -8.81 5.50 -9.03
C HIS A 144 -7.60 4.74 -9.54
N THR A 145 -7.00 5.23 -10.61
CA THR A 145 -5.88 4.56 -11.27
C THR A 145 -4.61 5.42 -11.19
N TRP A 146 -3.52 4.82 -10.74
CA TRP A 146 -2.17 5.30 -10.95
C TRP A 146 -1.73 4.85 -12.32
N ALA A 147 -1.58 5.82 -13.23
CA ALA A 147 -1.19 5.55 -14.61
C ALA A 147 0.30 5.22 -14.72
N SER A 148 0.66 4.56 -15.83
CA SER A 148 2.04 4.16 -16.10
C SER A 148 2.98 5.35 -16.13
N THR A 149 4.10 5.22 -15.44
CA THR A 149 5.25 6.12 -15.47
C THR A 149 6.52 5.30 -15.72
N SER A 150 7.62 5.94 -16.08
CA SER A 150 8.90 5.24 -16.20
C SER A 150 9.33 4.59 -14.88
N ARG A 151 9.14 5.27 -13.74
CA ARG A 151 9.51 4.72 -12.42
C ARG A 151 8.66 3.53 -12.01
N LEU A 152 7.35 3.57 -12.29
CA LEU A 152 6.47 2.45 -11.98
C LEU A 152 6.81 1.21 -12.84
N VAL A 153 7.19 1.44 -14.10
CA VAL A 153 7.72 0.39 -14.99
C VAL A 153 9.06 -0.14 -14.48
N ASP A 154 9.98 0.74 -14.07
CA ASP A 154 11.30 0.36 -13.55
C ASP A 154 11.18 -0.47 -12.26
N ASP A 155 10.27 -0.11 -11.36
CA ASP A 155 9.99 -0.87 -10.13
C ASP A 155 9.56 -2.31 -10.46
N VAL A 156 8.54 -2.46 -11.30
CA VAL A 156 8.00 -3.79 -11.68
C VAL A 156 9.03 -4.59 -12.49
N GLN A 157 9.81 -3.96 -13.36
CA GLN A 157 10.90 -4.62 -14.09
C GLN A 157 11.97 -5.13 -13.12
N SER A 158 12.32 -4.34 -12.10
CA SER A 158 13.26 -4.75 -11.05
C SER A 158 12.71 -5.94 -10.27
N TRP A 159 11.44 -5.95 -9.90
CA TRP A 159 10.81 -7.05 -9.16
C TRP A 159 10.68 -8.34 -9.99
N LEU A 160 10.44 -8.22 -11.30
CA LEU A 160 10.47 -9.38 -12.18
C LEU A 160 11.87 -9.99 -12.30
N THR A 161 12.91 -9.16 -12.26
CA THR A 161 14.31 -9.57 -12.44
C THR A 161 14.95 -10.04 -11.13
N ASN A 162 14.55 -9.46 -10.01
CA ASN A 162 14.99 -9.79 -8.66
C ASN A 162 13.77 -9.86 -7.72
N PRO A 163 13.06 -10.99 -7.68
CA PRO A 163 11.84 -11.14 -6.88
C PRO A 163 12.07 -10.93 -5.38
N ASP A 164 13.24 -11.30 -4.86
CA ASP A 164 13.59 -11.14 -3.43
C ASP A 164 13.70 -9.66 -3.00
N GLY A 165 13.81 -8.74 -3.96
CA GLY A 165 13.79 -7.29 -3.72
C GLY A 165 12.42 -6.64 -3.87
N ASN A 166 11.35 -7.41 -3.99
CA ASN A 166 9.99 -6.90 -4.12
C ASN A 166 9.33 -6.70 -2.74
N TYR A 167 9.36 -5.45 -2.26
CA TYR A 167 8.67 -5.04 -1.04
C TYR A 167 7.43 -4.18 -1.35
N GLY A 168 7.04 -4.09 -2.62
CA GLY A 168 5.87 -3.32 -3.03
C GLY A 168 6.02 -1.80 -2.87
N TRP A 169 4.87 -1.14 -2.70
CA TRP A 169 4.75 0.30 -2.56
C TRP A 169 4.09 0.70 -1.24
N LEU A 170 4.51 1.85 -0.73
CA LEU A 170 3.81 2.62 0.28
C LEU A 170 2.84 3.58 -0.41
N VAL A 171 1.58 3.58 0.01
CA VAL A 171 0.52 4.49 -0.43
C VAL A 171 0.52 5.71 0.50
N LEU A 172 1.06 6.82 0.00
CA LEU A 172 1.30 8.04 0.77
C LEU A 172 0.26 9.11 0.42
N GLY A 173 -0.57 9.50 1.38
CA GLY A 173 -1.52 10.60 1.25
C GLY A 173 -0.97 11.94 1.72
N ASP A 174 -1.79 13.00 1.68
CA ASP A 174 -1.43 14.30 2.26
C ASP A 174 -1.39 14.21 3.80
N GLU A 175 -0.21 14.35 4.39
CA GLU A 175 0.02 14.32 5.84
C GLU A 175 0.17 15.73 6.46
N SER A 176 0.08 16.78 5.64
CA SER A 176 0.30 18.17 6.05
C SER A 176 -0.92 18.80 6.74
N ARG A 177 -2.11 18.25 6.52
CA ARG A 177 -3.39 18.75 7.03
C ARG A 177 -4.23 17.61 7.59
N ASN A 178 -5.05 17.89 8.58
CA ASN A 178 -6.00 16.91 9.11
C ASN A 178 -7.14 16.67 8.12
N GLN A 179 -7.84 15.54 8.28
CA GLN A 179 -9.01 15.14 7.47
C GLN A 179 -8.69 14.86 5.99
N THR A 180 -7.51 14.31 5.72
CA THR A 180 -7.06 13.92 4.38
C THR A 180 -7.10 12.40 4.17
N THR A 181 -7.44 11.62 5.21
CA THR A 181 -7.47 10.15 5.12
C THR A 181 -8.46 9.65 4.07
N ASN A 182 -7.97 8.78 3.20
CA ASN A 182 -8.76 7.96 2.28
C ASN A 182 -8.70 6.50 2.73
N ARG A 183 -9.82 5.80 2.57
CA ARG A 183 -9.97 4.37 2.84
C ARG A 183 -10.14 3.62 1.53
N PHE A 184 -9.21 2.74 1.25
CA PHE A 184 -9.19 1.86 0.09
C PHE A 184 -9.66 0.46 0.48
N ASN A 185 -10.24 -0.28 -0.47
CA ASN A 185 -10.56 -1.69 -0.28
C ASN A 185 -9.30 -2.55 -0.48
N THR A 186 -9.13 -3.58 0.35
CA THR A 186 -8.03 -4.56 0.31
C THR A 186 -8.45 -5.82 -0.43
N LYS A 187 -7.57 -6.82 -0.50
CA LYS A 187 -7.92 -8.14 -1.03
C LYS A 187 -8.87 -8.93 -0.11
N GLU A 188 -8.94 -8.60 1.18
CA GLU A 188 -9.87 -9.16 2.18
C GLU A 188 -11.27 -8.55 2.11
N ASN A 189 -11.47 -7.51 1.29
CA ASN A 189 -12.76 -6.83 1.22
C ASN A 189 -13.89 -7.79 0.79
N GLU A 190 -15.06 -7.67 1.44
CA GLU A 190 -16.24 -8.50 1.12
C GLU A 190 -16.71 -8.35 -0.33
N ASP A 191 -16.50 -7.19 -0.95
CA ASP A 191 -16.67 -6.99 -2.38
C ASP A 191 -15.38 -7.38 -3.13
N SER A 192 -15.30 -8.65 -3.52
CA SER A 192 -14.12 -9.24 -4.17
C SER A 192 -13.76 -8.59 -5.52
N GLU A 193 -14.68 -7.84 -6.15
CA GLU A 193 -14.41 -7.15 -7.42
C GLU A 193 -13.76 -5.77 -7.21
N SER A 194 -13.71 -5.29 -5.96
CA SER A 194 -13.27 -3.93 -5.62
C SER A 194 -11.83 -3.81 -5.10
N GLY A 195 -11.16 -4.95 -4.88
CA GLY A 195 -9.80 -5.01 -4.35
C GLY A 195 -8.74 -4.41 -5.30
N PRO A 196 -7.49 -4.23 -4.84
CA PRO A 196 -6.44 -3.65 -5.66
C PRO A 196 -6.07 -4.54 -6.85
N VAL A 197 -5.94 -3.92 -8.03
CA VAL A 197 -5.58 -4.62 -9.28
C VAL A 197 -4.39 -3.93 -9.95
N LEU A 198 -3.31 -4.69 -10.15
CA LEU A 198 -2.15 -4.28 -10.94
C LEU A 198 -2.26 -4.87 -12.34
N VAL A 199 -2.32 -4.02 -13.36
CA VAL A 199 -2.24 -4.43 -14.76
C VAL A 199 -0.84 -4.16 -15.27
N VAL A 200 -0.21 -5.19 -15.85
CA VAL A 200 1.15 -5.11 -16.37
C VAL A 200 1.16 -5.46 -17.86
N GLU A 201 1.61 -4.52 -18.67
CA GLU A 201 1.90 -4.72 -20.09
C GLU A 201 3.36 -5.10 -20.25
N TYR A 202 3.62 -6.19 -20.96
CA TYR A 202 4.97 -6.70 -21.17
C TYR A 202 5.12 -7.30 -22.56
N ARG A 203 6.36 -7.35 -23.03
CA ARG A 203 6.79 -8.09 -24.21
C ARG A 203 7.54 -9.33 -23.73
N PRO A 204 7.08 -10.54 -24.08
CA PRO A 204 7.80 -11.77 -23.75
C PRO A 204 9.23 -11.72 -24.28
N GLY A 205 10.15 -12.31 -23.51
CA GLY A 205 11.55 -12.52 -23.91
C GLY A 205 11.74 -13.62 -24.93
#